data_AF-A0A7W1Z9S0-F1
#
_entry.id   AF-A0A7W1Z9S0-F1
#
_cell.length_a   1.000
_cell.length_b   1.000
_cell.length_c   1.000
_cell.angle_alpha   90.00
_cell.angle_beta   90.00
_cell.angle_gamma   90.00
#
_symmetry.space_group_name_H-M   'P 1'
#
loop_
_entity.id
_entity.type
_entity.pdbx_description
1 polymer ?
#
loop_
_entity_poly.entity_id
_entity_poly.type
_entity_poly.pdbx_seq_one_letter_code
_entity_poly.pdbx_strand_id
1 'polypeptide(L)'
;MAQRSTGNHAQPGENPDFDTSVYHGGDRNRLIGLSTSGDAFTFAENVLNDTEFAGACWSPDGEFLFCNVFGDDEAESGGTVAITGPWHKGAL
;
A
#
# COMPACT_ATOMS: atom_id res chain seq x y z
N MET A 1 -9.23 3.07 25.50
CA MET A 1 -10.71 3.21 25.52
C MET A 1 -11.05 4.48 24.77
N ALA A 2 -11.98 4.41 23.82
CA ALA A 2 -12.42 5.47 22.88
C ALA A 2 -11.35 5.88 21.82
N GLN A 3 -11.69 6.21 20.57
CA GLN A 3 -12.93 6.84 20.11
C GLN A 3 -13.15 6.60 18.60
N ARG A 4 -14.39 6.30 18.18
CA ARG A 4 -14.78 6.41 16.77
C ARG A 4 -14.83 7.90 16.41
N SER A 5 -14.07 8.31 15.40
CA SER A 5 -14.18 9.63 14.77
C SER A 5 -14.89 9.49 13.44
N THR A 6 -16.12 10.00 13.38
CA THR A 6 -16.85 10.28 12.15
C THR A 6 -16.24 11.52 11.51
N GLY A 7 -15.44 11.35 10.47
CA GLY A 7 -14.87 12.48 9.76
C GLY A 7 -14.03 12.01 8.59
N ASN A 8 -14.39 12.47 7.40
CA ASN A 8 -13.59 12.39 6.18
C ASN A 8 -12.18 12.90 6.49
N HIS A 9 -11.19 12.01 6.60
CA HIS A 9 -9.86 12.35 7.10
C HIS A 9 -8.85 12.30 5.95
N ALA A 10 -8.92 13.30 5.07
CA ALA A 10 -7.76 13.71 4.27
C ALA A 10 -7.22 14.99 4.93
N GLN A 11 -6.00 14.94 5.45
CA GLN A 11 -5.36 16.12 6.03
C GLN A 11 -4.73 16.95 4.89
N PRO A 12 -4.88 18.29 4.88
CA PRO A 12 -4.27 19.12 3.84
C PRO A 12 -2.74 19.02 3.89
N GLY A 13 -2.12 18.46 2.84
CA GLY A 13 -0.66 18.33 2.72
C GLY A 13 -0.15 16.90 2.51
N GLU A 14 -1.02 15.90 2.46
CA GLU A 14 -0.63 14.51 2.13
C GLU A 14 -0.38 14.37 0.61
N ASN A 15 0.78 13.82 0.23
CA ASN A 15 1.13 13.56 -1.17
C ASN A 15 0.16 12.49 -1.72
N PRO A 16 -0.59 12.76 -2.79
CA PRO A 16 -1.78 11.97 -3.18
C PRO A 16 -1.47 10.64 -3.87
N ASP A 17 -0.26 10.10 -3.79
CA ASP A 17 0.13 8.99 -4.67
C ASP A 17 -0.19 7.58 -4.10
N PHE A 18 -0.57 7.45 -2.82
CA PHE A 18 -0.97 6.16 -2.24
C PHE A 18 -1.98 6.33 -1.08
N ASP A 19 -3.23 5.91 -1.31
CA ASP A 19 -4.23 5.72 -0.25
C ASP A 19 -4.15 4.27 0.26
N THR A 20 -3.74 4.09 1.51
CA THR A 20 -3.73 2.79 2.19
C THR A 20 -5.10 2.52 2.81
N SER A 21 -6.15 2.43 1.98
CA SER A 21 -7.48 2.05 2.48
C SER A 21 -7.58 0.53 2.64
N VAL A 22 -7.47 0.09 3.89
CA VAL A 22 -7.62 -1.31 4.33
C VAL A 22 -9.08 -1.74 4.17
N TYR A 23 -9.40 -2.48 3.11
CA TYR A 23 -10.73 -3.05 2.92
C TYR A 23 -10.82 -4.42 3.62
N HIS A 24 -11.44 -4.48 4.79
CA HIS A 24 -11.77 -5.76 5.45
C HIS A 24 -13.13 -6.27 4.98
N GLY A 25 -13.13 -7.11 3.95
CA GLY A 25 -14.32 -7.81 3.48
C GLY A 25 -14.01 -8.83 2.40
N GLY A 26 -13.64 -10.06 2.79
CA GLY A 26 -13.60 -11.25 1.92
C GLY A 26 -12.55 -11.30 0.80
N ASP A 27 -11.92 -10.18 0.49
CA ASP A 27 -10.95 -10.01 -0.58
C ASP A 27 -9.53 -9.89 -0.01
N ARG A 28 -8.55 -10.48 -0.70
CA ARG A 28 -7.12 -10.38 -0.37
C ARG A 28 -6.69 -8.93 -0.28
N ASN A 29 -5.72 -8.65 0.61
CA ASN A 29 -5.20 -7.31 0.78
C ASN A 29 -4.43 -6.86 -0.48
N ARG A 30 -4.59 -5.59 -0.88
CA ARG A 30 -4.07 -5.05 -2.14
C ARG A 30 -3.33 -3.75 -1.90
N LEU A 31 -2.26 -3.56 -2.66
CA LEU A 31 -1.57 -2.29 -2.81
C LEU A 31 -2.24 -1.55 -3.99
N ILE A 32 -2.79 -0.36 -3.75
CA ILE A 32 -3.58 0.41 -4.72
C ILE A 32 -2.75 1.57 -5.27
N GLY A 33 -2.47 1.55 -6.57
CA GLY A 33 -1.83 2.66 -7.26
C GLY A 33 -2.86 3.70 -7.72
N LEU A 34 -2.39 4.93 -7.92
CA LEU A 34 -3.16 6.02 -8.51
C LEU A 34 -2.52 6.45 -9.83
N SER A 35 -3.35 6.58 -10.86
CA SER A 35 -2.91 7.14 -12.14
C SER A 35 -2.69 8.65 -12.01
N THR A 36 -2.03 9.26 -13.00
CA THR A 36 -1.90 10.72 -13.07
C THR A 36 -3.22 11.45 -13.29
N SER A 37 -4.28 10.74 -13.73
CA SER A 37 -5.66 11.25 -13.77
C SER A 37 -6.40 11.09 -12.44
N GLY A 38 -5.80 10.43 -11.45
CA GLY A 38 -6.41 10.16 -10.14
C GLY A 38 -7.26 8.88 -10.11
N ASP A 39 -7.19 8.04 -11.13
CA ASP A 39 -7.92 6.77 -11.18
C ASP A 39 -7.18 5.72 -10.35
N ALA A 40 -7.91 5.03 -9.46
CA ALA A 40 -7.37 3.95 -8.66
C ALA A 40 -7.26 2.64 -9.47
N PHE A 41 -6.16 1.93 -9.30
CA PHE A 41 -5.96 0.59 -9.87
C PHE A 41 -5.25 -0.34 -8.88
N THR A 42 -5.52 -1.64 -8.99
CA THR A 42 -4.79 -2.64 -8.20
C THR A 42 -3.38 -2.78 -8.75
N PHE A 43 -2.38 -2.42 -7.95
CA PHE A 43 -0.97 -2.53 -8.31
C PHE A 43 -0.41 -3.89 -7.93
N ALA A 44 -0.68 -4.36 -6.70
CA ALA A 44 -0.28 -5.68 -6.24
C ALA A 44 -1.33 -6.28 -5.31
N GLU A 45 -1.34 -7.60 -5.22
CA GLU A 45 -2.16 -8.35 -4.26
C GLU A 45 -1.25 -9.18 -3.36
N ASN A 46 -1.54 -9.17 -2.06
CA ASN A 46 -0.86 -10.02 -1.11
C ASN A 46 -1.36 -11.45 -1.31
N VAL A 47 -0.48 -12.30 -1.82
CA VAL A 47 -0.75 -13.74 -2.01
C VAL A 47 -0.05 -14.62 -0.99
N LEU A 48 0.76 -14.03 -0.11
CA LEU A 48 1.53 -14.73 0.90
C LEU A 48 0.66 -15.18 2.07
N ASN A 49 -0.23 -14.31 2.53
CA ASN A 49 -1.12 -14.54 3.67
C ASN A 49 -2.39 -13.66 3.57
N ASP A 50 -3.25 -13.75 4.58
CA ASP A 50 -4.49 -12.96 4.67
C ASP A 50 -4.33 -11.66 5.49
N THR A 51 -3.10 -11.21 5.72
CA THR A 51 -2.80 -9.98 6.47
C THR A 51 -2.58 -8.80 5.52
N GLU A 52 -2.34 -7.63 6.10
CA GLU A 52 -2.27 -6.35 5.41
C GLU A 52 -0.90 -6.02 4.80
N PHE A 53 -0.87 -5.40 3.63
CA PHE A 53 0.24 -4.57 3.19
C PHE A 53 0.31 -3.30 4.02
N ALA A 54 1.43 -3.07 4.68
CA ALA A 54 1.62 -1.94 5.58
C ALA A 54 2.80 -1.07 5.13
N GLY A 55 2.54 0.22 4.98
CA GLY A 55 3.55 1.21 4.62
C GLY A 55 4.06 1.08 3.19
N ALA A 56 4.34 2.22 2.58
CA ALA A 56 4.94 2.28 1.25
C ALA A 56 5.88 3.48 1.21
N CYS A 57 7.10 3.28 0.71
CA CYS A 57 8.02 4.39 0.45
C CYS A 57 8.93 4.09 -0.73
N TRP A 58 9.35 5.15 -1.41
CA TRP A 58 10.28 5.06 -2.52
C TRP A 58 11.72 5.23 -2.04
N SER A 59 12.65 4.51 -2.66
CA SER A 59 14.07 4.84 -2.57
C SER A 59 14.31 6.28 -3.07
N PRO A 60 15.36 6.99 -2.60
CA PRO A 60 15.61 8.37 -3.01
C PRO A 60 15.82 8.56 -4.52
N ASP A 61 16.31 7.53 -5.22
CA ASP A 61 16.49 7.50 -6.67
C ASP A 61 15.24 7.04 -7.44
N GLY A 62 14.20 6.60 -6.74
CA GLY A 62 12.95 6.11 -7.34
C GLY A 62 13.07 4.74 -8.01
N GLU A 63 14.17 4.00 -7.82
CA GLU A 63 14.35 2.66 -8.42
C GLU A 63 13.53 1.57 -7.70
N PHE A 64 13.28 1.76 -6.41
CA PHE A 64 12.60 0.79 -5.56
C PHE A 64 11.40 1.39 -4.85
N LEU A 65 10.28 0.66 -4.89
CA LEU A 65 9.19 0.80 -3.94
C LEU A 65 9.38 -0.25 -2.84
N PHE A 66 9.47 0.18 -1.60
CA PHE A 66 9.45 -0.69 -0.43
C PHE A 66 8.05 -0.73 0.17
N CYS A 67 7.59 -1.93 0.53
CA CYS A 67 6.33 -2.15 1.23
C CYS A 67 6.48 -3.32 2.20
N ASN A 68 5.70 -3.36 3.28
CA ASN A 68 5.73 -4.48 4.21
C ASN A 68 4.50 -5.36 4.04
N VAL A 69 4.65 -6.67 4.13
CA VAL A 69 3.58 -7.60 4.43
C VAL A 69 3.57 -7.82 5.94
N PHE A 70 2.45 -7.55 6.59
CA PHE A 70 2.33 -7.78 8.03
C PHE A 70 2.40 -9.28 8.34
N GLY A 71 3.01 -9.65 9.46
CA GLY A 71 3.03 -11.03 9.93
C GLY A 71 1.87 -11.35 10.87
N ASP A 72 1.71 -12.61 11.19
CA ASP A 72 0.94 -13.10 12.33
C ASP A 72 1.89 -13.65 13.42
N ASP A 73 1.41 -14.56 14.26
CA ASP A 73 2.19 -15.19 15.33
C ASP A 73 3.15 -16.28 14.85
N GLU A 74 3.10 -16.66 13.57
CA GLU A 74 4.04 -17.59 12.97
C GLU A 74 5.33 -16.88 12.53
N ALA A 75 6.46 -17.56 12.70
CA ALA A 75 7.73 -17.05 12.20
C ALA A 75 7.70 -16.94 10.66
N GLU A 76 8.35 -15.91 10.12
CA GLU A 76 8.46 -15.67 8.66
C GLU A 76 7.12 -15.41 7.94
N SER A 77 6.05 -15.15 8.70
CA SER A 77 4.72 -14.81 8.17
C SER A 77 4.63 -13.42 7.54
N GLY A 78 5.61 -12.54 7.77
CA GLY A 78 5.66 -11.19 7.22
C GLY A 78 7.08 -10.75 6.85
N GLY A 79 7.21 -9.55 6.29
CA GLY A 79 8.51 -9.01 5.91
C GLY A 79 8.42 -7.76 5.03
N THR A 80 9.57 -7.18 4.71
CA THR A 80 9.69 -6.06 3.77
C THR A 80 10.04 -6.58 2.38
N VAL A 81 9.32 -6.10 1.36
CA VAL A 81 9.61 -6.37 -0.05
C VAL A 81 10.18 -5.13 -0.72
N ALA A 82 11.09 -5.35 -1.68
CA ALA A 82 11.61 -4.32 -2.56
C ALA A 82 11.13 -4.62 -3.98
N ILE A 83 10.36 -3.70 -4.57
CA ILE A 83 9.74 -3.84 -5.89
C ILE A 83 10.46 -2.88 -6.84
N THR A 84 10.95 -3.38 -7.96
CA THR A 84 11.56 -2.58 -9.02
C THR A 84 10.81 -2.78 -10.35
N GLY A 85 10.98 -1.86 -11.28
CA GLY A 85 10.20 -1.78 -12.50
C GLY A 85 10.61 -0.61 -13.38
N PRO A 86 10.01 -0.47 -14.57
CA PRO A 86 10.34 0.58 -15.52
C PRO A 86 9.71 1.94 -15.15
N TRP A 87 9.82 2.37 -13.89
CA TRP A 87 9.10 3.53 -13.31
C TRP A 87 9.28 4.83 -14.11
N HIS A 88 10.48 5.05 -14.64
CA HIS A 88 10.81 6.25 -15.41
C HIS A 88 10.14 6.34 -16.78
N LYS A 89 9.48 5.26 -17.25
CA LYS A 89 8.73 5.26 -18.52
C LYS A 89 7.32 5.84 -18.38
N GLY A 90 6.95 6.28 -17.18
CA GLY A 90 5.60 6.72 -16.84
C GLY A 90 4.80 5.60 -16.18
N ALA A 91 3.63 5.96 -15.65
CA ALA A 91 2.71 4.99 -15.06
C ALA A 91 2.42 3.90 -16.09
N LEU A 92 2.49 2.65 -15.64
CA LEU A 92 2.06 1.46 -16.36
C LEU A 92 0.87 1.71 -17.29
#